data_AF-A0A1Q7W407-F1
#
_entry.id   AF-A0A1Q7W407-F1
#
_cell.length_a   1.000
_cell.length_b   1.000
_cell.length_c   1.000
_cell.angle_alpha   90.00
_cell.angle_beta   90.00
_cell.angle_gamma   90.00
#
_symmetry.space_group_name_H-M   'P 1'
#
loop_
_entity.id
_entity.type
_entity.pdbx_description
1 polymer ?
#
loop_
_entity_poly.entity_id
_entity_poly.type
_entity_poly.pdbx_seq_one_letter_code
_entity_poly.pdbx_strand_id
1 'polypeptide(L)' 'MTTPLERLLQEAIPVRPERTDGTHSLWTEQEQDRHWDDLCRAVGAPNHRKHPRRKPRPANTGEAAA' A
#
# COMPACT_ATOMS: atom_id res chain seq x y z
N MET A 1 18.20 16.95 30.33
CA MET A 1 17.03 17.59 29.69
C MET A 1 16.74 16.80 28.43
N THR A 2 15.56 16.20 28.32
CA THR A 2 15.18 15.46 27.11
C THR A 2 14.84 16.45 26.01
N THR A 3 15.47 16.29 24.86
CA THR A 3 15.16 17.07 23.67
C THR A 3 13.77 16.70 23.13
N PRO A 4 13.10 17.60 22.38
CA PRO A 4 11.83 17.27 21.73
C PRO A 4 11.92 16.02 20.85
N LEU A 5 13.06 15.80 20.19
CA LEU A 5 13.30 14.61 19.37
C LEU A 5 13.38 13.32 20.21
N GLU A 6 14.06 13.35 21.36
CA GLU A 6 14.12 12.20 22.27
C GLU A 6 12.75 11.82 22.81
N ARG A 7 11.87 12.80 23.04
CA ARG A 7 10.48 12.53 23.44
C ARG A 7 9.69 11.81 22.34
N LEU A 8 9.83 12.25 21.09
CA LEU A 8 9.17 11.59 19.94
C LEU A 8 9.67 10.15 19.72
N LEU A 9 10.95 9.89 19.99
CA LEU A 9 11.52 8.54 19.88
C LEU A 9 11.11 7.62 21.05
N GLN A 10 10.79 8.18 22.21
CA GLN A 10 10.30 7.45 23.38
C GLN A 10 8.80 7.12 23.28
N GLU A 11 8.04 7.92 22.52
CA GLU A 11 6.63 7.66 22.25
C GLU A 11 6.51 6.42 21.35
N ALA A 12 5.99 5.32 21.91
CA ALA A 12 5.72 4.11 21.14
C ALA A 12 4.68 4.42 20.06
N ILE A 13 5.05 4.24 18.78
CA ILE A 13 4.10 4.30 17.67
C ILE A 13 3.11 3.14 17.88
N PRO A 14 1.80 3.42 18.03
CA PRO A 14 0.81 2.36 18.17
C PRO A 14 0.92 1.38 16.99
N VAL A 15 0.91 0.08 17.30
CA VAL A 15 0.90 -0.95 16.27
C VAL A 15 -0.39 -0.80 15.46
N ARG A 16 -0.25 -0.71 14.14
CA ARG A 16 -1.41 -0.71 13.24
C ARG A 16 -2.20 -2.00 13.50
N PRO A 17 -3.51 -1.93 13.81
CA PRO A 17 -4.29 -3.14 14.00
C PRO A 17 -4.23 -4.03 12.76
N GLU A 18 -4.10 -5.34 12.97
CA GLU A 18 -4.19 -6.33 11.90
C GLU A 18 -5.53 -6.17 11.19
N ARG A 19 -5.50 -6.07 9.85
CA ARG A 19 -6.72 -6.10 9.04
C ARG A 19 -7.18 -7.55 8.97
N THR A 20 -8.28 -7.85 9.63
CA THR A 20 -8.91 -9.19 9.61
C THR A 20 -9.53 -9.51 8.26
N ASP A 21 -9.92 -8.48 7.52
CA ASP A 21 -10.37 -8.51 6.15
C ASP A 21 -9.14 -8.49 5.21
N GLY A 22 -8.72 -9.67 4.74
CA GLY A 22 -7.75 -9.84 3.63
C GLY A 22 -8.17 -9.16 2.31
N THR A 23 -9.22 -8.36 2.33
CA THR A 23 -9.70 -7.49 1.27
C THR A 23 -8.76 -6.29 1.14
N HIS A 24 -7.70 -6.47 0.36
CA HIS A 24 -6.71 -5.44 0.09
C HIS A 24 -7.26 -4.21 -0.67
N SER A 25 -8.50 -4.26 -1.19
CA SER A 25 -9.11 -3.15 -1.93
C SER A 25 -10.60 -3.03 -1.65
N LEU A 26 -11.04 -1.81 -1.32
CA LEU A 26 -12.46 -1.47 -1.19
C LEU A 26 -13.17 -1.37 -2.55
N TRP A 27 -12.41 -1.40 -3.65
CA TRP A 27 -12.92 -1.25 -5.00
C TRP A 27 -12.85 -2.55 -5.77
N THR A 28 -13.94 -2.85 -6.46
CA THR A 28 -13.97 -3.85 -7.53
C THR A 28 -12.96 -3.49 -8.61
N GLU A 29 -12.56 -4.47 -9.42
CA GLU A 29 -11.63 -4.23 -10.53
C GLU A 29 -12.17 -3.19 -11.53
N GLN A 30 -13.49 -3.23 -11.79
CA GLN A 30 -14.17 -2.28 -12.67
C GLN A 30 -14.11 -0.84 -12.13
N GLU A 31 -14.30 -0.65 -10.82
CA GLU A 31 -14.16 0.67 -10.20
C GLU A 31 -12.73 1.19 -10.26
N GLN A 32 -11.74 0.31 -10.06
CA GLN A 32 -10.33 0.68 -10.20
C GLN A 32 -9.97 1.08 -11.64
N ASP A 33 -10.53 0.42 -12.63
CA ASP A 33 -10.29 0.74 -14.04
C ASP A 33 -10.94 2.08 -14.42
N ARG A 34 -12.20 2.29 -14.01
CA ARG A 34 -12.89 3.57 -14.19
C ARG A 34 -12.16 4.72 -13.53
N HIS A 35 -11.72 4.54 -12.28
CA HIS A 35 -10.95 5.56 -11.58
C HIS A 35 -9.63 5.86 -12.27
N TRP A 36 -8.96 4.84 -12.83
CA TRP A 36 -7.73 5.02 -13.59
C TRP A 36 -7.97 5.84 -14.87
N ASP A 37 -9.05 5.57 -15.60
CA ASP A 37 -9.42 6.32 -16.80
C ASP A 37 -9.73 7.78 -16.47
N ASP A 38 -10.50 8.03 -15.41
CA ASP A 38 -10.82 9.39 -14.93
C ASP A 38 -9.56 10.15 -14.53
N LEU A 39 -8.62 9.49 -13.84
CA LEU A 39 -7.33 10.06 -13.49
C LEU A 39 -6.50 10.41 -14.72
N CYS A 40 -6.38 9.47 -15.68
CA CYS A 40 -5.65 9.68 -16.93
C CYS A 40 -6.20 10.86 -17.72
N ARG A 41 -7.53 11.03 -17.73
CA ARG A 41 -8.19 12.19 -18.33
C ARG A 41 -7.87 13.48 -17.62
N ALA A 42 -7.94 13.50 -16.29
CA ALA A 42 -7.68 14.69 -15.47
C ALA A 42 -6.25 15.21 -15.61
N VAL A 43 -5.26 14.31 -15.74
CA VAL A 43 -3.84 14.67 -15.88
C VAL A 43 -3.40 14.88 -17.34
N GLY A 44 -4.32 14.75 -18.31
CA GLY A 44 -4.01 14.94 -19.73
C GLY A 44 -3.22 13.79 -20.38
N ALA A 45 -3.25 12.59 -19.79
CA ALA A 45 -2.58 11.40 -20.28
C ALA A 45 -3.58 10.25 -20.59
N PRO A 46 -4.57 10.45 -21.48
CA PRO A 46 -5.68 9.50 -21.69
C PRO A 46 -5.25 8.12 -22.23
N ASN A 47 -4.04 8.00 -22.78
CA ASN A 47 -3.52 6.76 -23.35
C ASN A 47 -2.57 6.01 -22.39
N HIS A 48 -2.48 6.41 -21.12
CA HIS A 48 -1.56 5.80 -20.19
C HIS A 48 -2.05 4.41 -19.75
N ARG A 49 -1.29 3.37 -20.12
CA ARG A 49 -1.61 1.99 -19.75
C ARG A 49 -1.43 1.78 -18.24
N LYS A 50 -2.45 1.22 -17.60
CA LYS A 50 -2.36 0.72 -16.22
C LYS A 50 -1.22 -0.29 -16.13
N HIS A 51 -0.40 -0.19 -15.08
CA HIS A 51 0.71 -1.11 -14.89
C HIS A 51 0.22 -2.57 -14.86
N PRO A 52 0.99 -3.52 -15.43
CA PRO A 52 0.62 -4.92 -15.39
C PRO A 52 0.49 -5.37 -13.94
N ARG A 53 -0.45 -6.30 -13.67
CA ARG A 53 -0.60 -6.89 -12.33
C ARG A 53 0.77 -7.35 -11.86
N ARG A 54 1.20 -6.86 -10.70
CA ARG A 54 2.44 -7.31 -10.06
C ARG A 54 2.38 -8.83 -9.98
N LYS A 55 3.38 -9.50 -10.56
CA LYS A 55 3.53 -10.95 -10.37
C LYS A 55 3.59 -11.22 -8.86
N PRO A 56 2.90 -12.24 -8.35
CA PRO A 56 3.00 -12.59 -6.95
C PRO A 56 4.48 -12.80 -6.61
N ARG A 57 4.94 -12.12 -5.56
CA ARG A 57 6.29 -12.31 -5.03
C ARG A 57 6.37 -13.78 -4.61
N PRO A 58 7.37 -14.56 -5.08
CA PRO A 58 7.54 -15.93 -4.60
C PRO A 58 7.65 -15.88 -3.07
N ALA A 59 6.91 -16.76 -2.40
CA ALA A 59 7.01 -16.90 -0.96
C ALA A 59 8.48 -17.22 -0.66
N ASN A 60 9.17 -16.31 0.02
CA ASN A 60 10.46 -16.64 0.62
C ASN A 60 10.15 -17.70 1.67
N THR A 61 10.37 -18.98 1.35
CA THR A 61 10.63 -20.03 2.32
C THR A 61 11.98 -19.72 2.96
N GLY A 62 12.03 -18.64 3.76
CA GLY A 62 13.11 -18.32 4.67
C GLY A 62 12.71 -18.83 6.03
N GLU A 63 12.71 -20.15 6.17
CA GLU A 63 12.71 -20.79 7.48
C GLU A 63 13.93 -20.27 8.26
N ALA A 64 13.67 -19.87 9.49
CA ALA A 64 14.60 -19.17 10.35
C ALA A 64 15.87 -19.99 10.58
N ALA A 65 17.02 -19.37 10.35
CA ALA A 65 18.23 -19.72 11.06
C ALA A 65 18.18 -19.01 12.43
N ALA A 66 17.89 -19.76 13.49
CA ALA A 66 18.39 -19.57 14.86
C ALA A 66 17.88 -20.71 15.76
#